data_AF-M2CEE4-F1
#
_entry.id   AF-M2CEE4-F1
#
_cell.length_a   1.000
_cell.length_b   1.000
_cell.length_c   1.000
_cell.angle_alpha   90.00
_cell.angle_beta   90.00
_cell.angle_gamma   90.00
#
_symmetry.space_group_name_H-M   'P 1'
#
loop_
_entity.id
_entity.type
_entity.pdbx_description
1 polymer ?
#
loop_
_entity_poly.entity_id
_entity_poly.type
_entity_poly.pdbx_seq_one_letter_code
_entity_poly.pdbx_strand_id
1 'polypeptide(L)'
;MFDMKPVIIKKIFKNQPHYILTWSPLKKADKYQINRAVPAMSGVYELYKMDKEKHLNLLSVTHAWYGGLRSNIREAIDPDTKTDPERRKILEDDDIELYYRYSCSDSFGDLLDVVWFLHSTYFPDDIRVESSNRYENFFLTERAPDKVYWLE
;
A
#
# COMPACT_ATOMS: atom_id res chain seq x y z
N MET A 1 20.53 9.35 -8.14
CA MET A 1 19.24 9.13 -7.46
C MET A 1 19.50 8.12 -6.36
N PHE A 2 19.33 8.48 -5.09
CA PHE A 2 19.49 7.52 -3.99
C PHE A 2 18.39 6.48 -4.13
N ASP A 3 18.77 5.23 -4.36
CA ASP A 3 17.81 4.12 -4.48
C ASP A 3 17.32 3.77 -3.07
N MET A 4 16.18 4.35 -2.68
CA MET A 4 15.54 4.04 -1.41
C MET A 4 14.88 2.67 -1.54
N LYS A 5 15.48 1.65 -0.94
CA LYS A 5 14.92 0.29 -0.95
C LYS A 5 13.53 0.29 -0.30
N PRO A 6 12.47 -0.19 -0.99
CA PRO A 6 11.11 -0.17 -0.47
C PRO A 6 10.91 -1.27 0.58
N VAL A 7 11.23 -0.95 1.83
CA VAL A 7 11.21 -1.90 2.95
C VAL A 7 10.65 -1.27 4.21
N ILE A 8 10.01 -2.09 5.03
CA ILE A 8 9.58 -1.77 6.39
C ILE A 8 10.69 -2.18 7.35
N ILE A 9 11.20 -1.22 8.13
CA ILE A 9 12.19 -1.47 9.16
C ILE A 9 11.55 -1.22 10.52
N LYS A 10 11.61 -2.21 11.41
CA LYS A 10 11.21 -2.06 12.80
C LYS A 10 12.42 -1.73 13.67
N LYS A 11 12.34 -0.65 14.44
CA LYS A 11 13.28 -0.32 15.51
C LYS A 11 12.56 -0.40 16.85
N ILE A 12 13.16 -1.01 17.86
CA ILE A 12 12.57 -1.07 19.20
C ILE A 12 13.25 -0.02 20.10
N PHE A 13 12.46 0.84 20.72
CA PHE A 13 12.93 1.77 21.75
C PHE A 13 12.05 1.64 22.99
N LYS A 14 12.65 1.33 24.15
CA LYS A 14 11.93 1.13 25.42
C LYS A 14 10.70 0.20 25.28
N ASN A 15 10.86 -0.91 24.55
CA ASN A 15 9.79 -1.88 24.26
C ASN A 15 8.63 -1.37 23.38
N GLN A 16 8.78 -0.19 22.77
CA GLN A 16 7.83 0.36 21.81
C GLN A 16 8.42 0.26 20.40
N PRO A 17 7.73 -0.38 19.45
CA PRO A 17 8.16 -0.41 18.06
C PRO A 17 7.99 0.95 17.40
N HIS A 18 9.01 1.33 16.65
CA HIS A 18 8.96 2.39 15.66
C HIS A 18 9.21 1.79 14.28
N TYR A 19 8.15 1.74 13.48
CA TYR A 19 8.18 1.31 12.09
C TYR A 19 8.61 2.46 11.19
N ILE A 20 9.59 2.20 10.34
CA ILE A 20 10.00 3.08 9.25
C ILE A 20 9.52 2.44 7.96
N LEU A 21 8.46 2.98 7.38
CA LEU A 21 7.86 2.53 6.13
C LEU A 21 8.48 3.33 4.98
N THR A 22 9.29 2.66 4.17
CA THR A 22 9.85 3.26 2.94
C THR A 22 9.07 2.77 1.74
N TRP A 23 8.34 3.66 1.09
CA TRP A 23 7.61 3.40 -0.13
C TRP A 23 8.54 3.31 -1.35
N SER A 24 8.17 2.47 -2.31
CA SER A 24 8.71 2.55 -3.67
C SER A 24 8.22 3.84 -4.35
N PRO A 25 8.89 4.29 -5.42
CA PRO A 25 8.37 5.39 -6.22
C PRO A 25 6.96 5.08 -6.73
N LEU A 26 6.08 6.06 -6.68
CA LEU A 26 4.76 5.97 -7.28
C LEU A 26 4.88 5.68 -8.78
N LYS A 27 4.22 4.61 -9.24
CA LYS A 27 4.28 4.16 -10.63
C LYS A 27 2.89 3.95 -11.19
N LYS A 28 2.71 4.23 -12.48
CA LYS A 28 1.51 3.84 -13.21
C LYS A 28 1.35 2.32 -13.11
N ALA A 29 0.12 1.86 -12.90
CA ALA A 29 -0.18 0.46 -12.74
C ALA A 29 -0.54 -0.14 -14.11
N ASP A 30 0.30 -1.04 -14.58
CA ASP A 30 -0.02 -1.95 -15.67
C ASP A 30 0.57 -3.33 -15.35
N LYS A 31 -0.09 -4.38 -15.86
CA LYS A 31 0.28 -5.77 -15.55
C LYS A 31 1.73 -6.12 -15.90
N TYR A 32 2.29 -5.53 -16.96
CA TYR A 32 3.65 -5.81 -17.41
C TYR A 32 4.68 -5.11 -16.51
N GLN A 33 4.44 -3.85 -16.14
CA GLN A 33 5.27 -3.11 -15.21
C GLN A 33 5.24 -3.74 -13.82
N ILE A 34 4.09 -4.20 -13.34
CA ILE A 34 3.98 -4.91 -12.06
C ILE A 34 4.81 -6.20 -12.08
N ASN A 35 4.69 -7.01 -13.14
CA ASN A 35 5.45 -8.26 -13.27
C ASN A 35 6.97 -8.04 -13.27
N ARG A 36 7.42 -6.92 -13.84
CA ARG A 36 8.85 -6.58 -13.91
C ARG A 36 9.39 -5.93 -12.65
N ALA A 37 8.63 -5.03 -12.01
CA ALA A 37 9.13 -4.17 -10.95
C ALA A 37 8.82 -4.67 -9.54
N VAL A 38 7.68 -5.33 -9.34
CA VAL A 38 7.22 -5.72 -8.01
C VAL A 38 7.82 -7.06 -7.61
N PRO A 39 8.42 -7.20 -6.41
CA PRO A 39 8.94 -8.48 -5.95
C PRO A 39 7.82 -9.46 -5.57
N ALA A 40 8.10 -10.76 -5.72
CA ALA A 40 7.24 -11.82 -5.21
C ALA A 40 7.49 -12.06 -3.70
N MET A 41 7.33 -11.00 -2.90
CA MET A 41 7.56 -10.99 -1.44
C MET A 41 6.36 -10.37 -0.74
N SER A 42 6.20 -10.65 0.55
CA SER A 42 5.19 -10.00 1.39
C SER A 42 5.48 -8.51 1.58
N GLY A 43 4.43 -7.73 1.88
CA GLY A 43 4.55 -6.29 1.96
C GLY A 43 3.23 -5.56 2.16
N VAL A 44 3.28 -4.22 2.15
CA VAL A 44 2.12 -3.34 2.06
C VAL A 44 2.11 -2.63 0.72
N TYR A 45 0.94 -2.27 0.23
CA TYR A 45 0.80 -1.47 -0.99
C TYR A 45 -0.39 -0.52 -0.92
N GLU A 46 -0.28 0.53 -1.72
CA GLU A 46 -1.38 1.44 -2.01
C GLU A 46 -1.70 1.37 -3.51
N LEU A 47 -2.99 1.54 -3.81
CA LEU A 47 -3.53 1.66 -5.16
C LEU A 47 -4.33 2.96 -5.24
N TYR A 48 -4.08 3.74 -6.29
CA TYR A 48 -4.72 5.02 -6.54
C TYR A 48 -5.39 5.02 -7.91
N LYS A 49 -6.46 5.80 -8.04
CA LYS A 49 -7.04 6.23 -9.32
C LYS A 49 -6.74 7.71 -9.51
N MET A 50 -6.19 8.07 -10.65
CA MET A 50 -6.09 9.47 -11.04
C MET A 50 -7.43 9.93 -11.63
N ASP A 51 -7.93 11.07 -11.17
CA ASP A 51 -9.13 11.68 -11.74
C ASP A 51 -8.81 12.63 -12.92
N LYS A 52 -9.86 13.26 -13.46
CA LYS A 52 -9.74 14.19 -14.60
C LYS A 52 -8.98 15.46 -14.26
N GLU A 53 -8.94 15.84 -12.99
CA GLU A 53 -8.22 17.01 -12.47
C GLU A 53 -6.77 16.67 -12.10
N LYS A 54 -6.34 15.42 -12.34
CA LYS A 54 -5.02 14.88 -12.04
C LYS A 54 -4.74 14.73 -10.54
N HIS A 55 -5.77 14.62 -9.71
CA HIS A 55 -5.62 14.22 -8.32
C HIS A 55 -5.55 12.70 -8.19
N LEU A 56 -4.72 12.23 -7.27
CA LEU A 56 -4.57 10.82 -6.94
C LEU A 56 -5.54 10.45 -5.81
N ASN A 57 -6.59 9.71 -6.15
CA ASN A 57 -7.59 9.23 -5.21
C ASN A 57 -7.18 7.84 -4.71
N LEU A 58 -6.93 7.70 -3.41
CA LEU A 58 -6.56 6.41 -2.81
C LEU A 58 -7.76 5.44 -2.88
N LEU A 59 -7.62 4.34 -3.62
CA LEU A 59 -8.63 3.29 -3.73
C LEU A 59 -8.51 2.23 -2.63
N SER A 60 -7.28 1.90 -2.26
CA SER A 60 -7.00 0.89 -1.23
C SER A 60 -5.59 1.01 -0.69
N VAL A 61 -5.45 0.79 0.61
CA VAL A 61 -4.18 0.50 1.29
C VAL A 61 -4.33 -0.82 2.04
N THR A 62 -3.46 -1.79 1.79
CA THR A 62 -3.55 -3.12 2.41
C THR A 62 -2.21 -3.86 2.39
N HIS A 63 -2.17 -5.04 3.00
CA HIS A 63 -1.01 -5.94 2.98
C HIS A 63 -1.18 -7.07 1.97
N ALA A 64 -0.06 -7.60 1.52
CA ALA A 64 0.07 -8.84 0.79
C ALA A 64 0.93 -9.81 1.61
N TRP A 65 0.37 -10.99 1.93
CA TRP A 65 1.09 -12.06 2.60
C TRP A 65 1.22 -13.27 1.67
N TYR A 66 0.17 -14.08 1.56
CA TYR A 66 0.12 -15.18 0.61
C TYR A 66 0.13 -14.67 -0.83
N GLY A 67 0.93 -15.31 -1.69
CA GLY A 67 1.12 -14.90 -3.09
C GLY A 67 2.01 -13.66 -3.29
N GLY A 68 2.30 -12.91 -2.23
CA GLY A 68 3.17 -11.72 -2.24
C GLY A 68 2.62 -10.51 -3.00
N LEU A 69 3.33 -9.38 -2.88
CA LEU A 69 2.98 -8.09 -3.47
C LEU A 69 2.66 -8.18 -4.96
N ARG A 70 3.50 -8.85 -5.75
CA ARG A 70 3.30 -8.94 -7.21
C ARG A 70 1.93 -9.52 -7.57
N SER A 71 1.54 -10.63 -6.96
CA SER A 71 0.28 -11.30 -7.27
C SER A 71 -0.91 -10.47 -6.79
N ASN A 72 -0.83 -9.94 -5.56
CA ASN A 72 -1.91 -9.17 -4.95
C ASN A 72 -2.14 -7.84 -5.68
N ILE A 73 -1.09 -7.11 -6.08
CA ILE A 73 -1.23 -5.86 -6.85
C ILE A 73 -1.76 -6.15 -8.26
N ARG A 74 -1.32 -7.23 -8.91
CA ARG A 74 -1.84 -7.63 -10.22
C ARG A 74 -3.33 -7.96 -10.15
N GLU A 75 -3.74 -8.71 -9.14
CA GLU A 75 -5.15 -8.98 -8.88
C GLU A 75 -5.90 -7.68 -8.57
N ALA A 76 -5.36 -6.79 -7.74
CA ALA A 76 -5.99 -5.53 -7.36
C ALA A 76 -6.42 -4.66 -8.56
N ILE A 77 -5.66 -4.69 -9.65
CA ILE A 77 -5.94 -3.90 -10.87
C ILE A 77 -6.75 -4.65 -11.94
N ASP A 78 -7.07 -5.93 -11.71
CA ASP A 78 -7.75 -6.78 -12.69
C ASP A 78 -9.28 -6.78 -12.46
N PRO A 79 -10.11 -6.26 -13.40
CA PRO A 79 -11.56 -6.21 -13.25
C PRO A 79 -12.18 -7.60 -13.10
N ASP A 80 -11.65 -8.61 -13.79
CA ASP A 80 -12.20 -9.97 -13.80
C ASP A 80 -12.12 -10.67 -12.43
N THR A 81 -11.25 -10.15 -11.56
CA THR A 81 -11.06 -10.66 -10.19
C THR A 81 -11.99 -10.00 -9.17
N LYS A 82 -12.72 -8.93 -9.56
CA LYS A 82 -13.58 -8.20 -8.62
C LYS A 82 -14.95 -8.82 -8.55
N THR A 83 -15.40 -9.12 -7.33
CA THR A 83 -16.77 -9.55 -7.03
C THR A 83 -17.71 -8.36 -6.81
N ASP A 84 -17.19 -7.26 -6.30
CA ASP A 84 -17.93 -6.01 -6.10
C ASP A 84 -18.19 -5.29 -7.45
N PRO A 85 -19.45 -5.10 -7.86
CA PRO A 85 -19.79 -4.52 -9.15
C PRO A 85 -19.29 -3.08 -9.33
N GLU A 86 -19.30 -2.27 -8.27
CA GLU A 86 -18.86 -0.87 -8.34
C GLU A 86 -17.34 -0.78 -8.56
N ARG A 87 -16.55 -1.57 -7.82
CA ARG A 87 -15.11 -1.70 -8.08
C ARG A 87 -14.81 -2.24 -9.47
N ARG A 88 -15.55 -3.25 -9.94
CA ARG A 88 -15.37 -3.79 -11.29
C ARG A 88 -15.58 -2.70 -12.34
N LYS A 89 -16.71 -1.98 -12.25
CA LYS A 89 -17.05 -0.88 -13.16
C LYS A 89 -16.00 0.22 -13.18
N ILE A 90 -15.39 0.54 -12.03
CA ILE A 90 -14.27 1.49 -11.98
C ILE A 90 -13.09 0.97 -12.81
N LEU A 91 -12.72 -0.31 -12.68
CA LEU A 91 -11.57 -0.90 -13.37
C LEU A 91 -11.82 -1.20 -14.86
N GLU A 92 -13.08 -1.33 -15.28
CA GLU A 92 -13.49 -1.50 -16.68
C GLU A 92 -13.52 -0.19 -17.48
N ASP A 93 -13.33 0.96 -16.84
CA ASP A 93 -13.25 2.26 -17.49
C ASP A 93 -11.99 2.36 -18.37
N ASP A 94 -12.16 2.47 -19.69
CA ASP A 94 -11.07 2.51 -20.67
C ASP A 94 -10.06 3.66 -20.43
N ASP A 95 -10.52 4.75 -19.81
CA ASP A 95 -9.69 5.92 -19.50
C ASP A 95 -9.05 5.85 -18.09
N ILE A 96 -9.19 4.73 -17.38
CA ILE A 96 -8.68 4.64 -16.02
C ILE A 96 -7.15 4.72 -15.96
N GLU A 97 -6.66 5.65 -15.16
CA GLU A 97 -5.26 5.76 -14.83
C GLU A 97 -5.03 5.31 -13.37
N LEU A 98 -4.52 4.09 -13.21
CA LEU A 98 -4.16 3.54 -11.92
C LEU A 98 -2.70 3.79 -11.58
N TYR A 99 -2.41 4.00 -10.29
CA TYR A 99 -1.05 4.15 -9.78
C TYR A 99 -0.87 3.30 -8.52
N TYR A 100 0.34 2.83 -8.27
CA TYR A 100 0.66 2.07 -7.08
C TYR A 100 2.04 2.41 -6.51
N ARG A 101 2.19 2.15 -5.22
CA ARG A 101 3.48 2.04 -4.54
C ARG A 101 3.41 0.94 -3.49
N TYR A 102 4.56 0.43 -3.07
CA TYR A 102 4.64 -0.71 -2.16
C TYR A 102 5.86 -0.62 -1.25
N SER A 103 5.83 -1.40 -0.18
CA SER A 103 6.98 -1.64 0.70
C SER A 103 7.01 -3.09 1.16
N CYS A 104 8.21 -3.67 1.28
CA CYS A 104 8.37 -5.09 1.60
C CYS A 104 8.54 -5.32 3.10
N SER A 105 8.05 -6.46 3.60
CA SER A 105 8.33 -6.96 4.94
C SER A 105 8.27 -8.48 4.94
N ASP A 106 9.07 -9.12 5.78
CA ASP A 106 9.06 -10.56 6.03
C ASP A 106 8.30 -10.94 7.32
N SER A 107 7.76 -9.96 8.05
CA SER A 107 7.02 -10.16 9.30
C SER A 107 5.55 -9.83 9.13
N PHE A 108 4.69 -10.84 9.26
CA PHE A 108 3.24 -10.67 9.19
C PHE A 108 2.71 -9.73 10.28
N GLY A 109 3.19 -9.86 11.52
CA GLY A 109 2.79 -8.98 12.61
C GLY A 109 3.16 -7.52 12.34
N ASP A 110 4.31 -7.27 11.71
CA ASP A 110 4.74 -5.92 11.37
C ASP A 110 3.88 -5.34 10.22
N LEU A 111 3.41 -6.18 9.29
CA LEU A 111 2.44 -5.78 8.26
C LEU A 111 1.10 -5.37 8.85
N LEU A 112 0.57 -6.13 9.81
CA LEU A 112 -0.70 -5.81 10.47
C LEU A 112 -0.62 -4.47 11.21
N ASP A 113 0.44 -4.25 11.98
CA ASP A 113 0.65 -2.98 12.70
C ASP A 113 0.74 -1.79 11.75
N VAL A 114 1.49 -1.93 10.64
CA VAL A 114 1.67 -0.86 9.66
C VAL A 114 0.35 -0.57 8.91
N VAL A 115 -0.35 -1.59 8.40
CA VAL A 115 -1.63 -1.38 7.70
C VAL A 115 -2.67 -0.78 8.62
N TRP A 116 -2.73 -1.21 9.89
CA TRP A 116 -3.58 -0.59 10.89
C TRP A 116 -3.29 0.89 11.03
N PHE A 117 -2.01 1.28 11.16
CA PHE A 117 -1.64 2.68 11.31
C PHE A 117 -2.04 3.52 10.08
N LEU A 118 -1.84 2.97 8.88
CA LEU A 118 -2.24 3.63 7.63
C LEU A 118 -3.76 3.82 7.55
N HIS A 119 -4.56 2.80 7.90
CA HIS A 119 -6.02 2.93 7.96
C HIS A 119 -6.47 3.96 9.00
N SER A 120 -5.93 3.90 10.21
CA SER A 120 -6.24 4.85 11.29
C SER A 120 -5.89 6.30 10.92
N THR A 121 -4.91 6.50 10.03
CA THR A 121 -4.48 7.84 9.59
C THR A 121 -5.27 8.32 8.38
N TYR A 122 -5.49 7.46 7.38
CA TYR A 122 -6.10 7.85 6.10
C TYR A 122 -7.62 7.78 6.13
N PHE A 123 -8.19 6.90 6.96
CA PHE A 123 -9.61 6.64 7.08
C PHE A 123 -10.02 6.57 8.57
N PRO A 124 -9.85 7.66 9.34
CA PRO A 124 -10.10 7.64 10.78
C PRO A 124 -11.53 7.25 11.16
N ASP A 125 -12.50 7.52 10.28
CA ASP A 125 -13.92 7.19 10.48
C ASP A 125 -14.30 5.78 9.98
N ASP A 126 -13.38 5.03 9.37
CA ASP A 126 -13.66 3.72 8.75
C ASP A 126 -12.48 2.74 8.87
N ILE A 127 -12.01 2.52 10.10
CA ILE A 127 -10.92 1.57 10.39
C ILE A 127 -11.47 0.14 10.33
N ARG A 128 -11.15 -0.60 9.26
CA ARG A 128 -11.62 -1.98 9.01
C ARG A 128 -10.57 -3.07 9.19
N VAL A 129 -9.45 -2.73 9.82
CA VAL A 129 -8.30 -3.63 10.00
C VAL A 129 -7.91 -3.66 11.47
N GLU A 130 -7.32 -4.77 11.90
CA GLU A 130 -6.78 -4.94 13.26
C GLU A 130 -5.26 -4.88 13.25
N SER A 131 -4.67 -4.32 14.31
CA SER A 131 -3.23 -4.41 14.55
C SER A 131 -2.84 -5.84 14.95
N SER A 132 -1.54 -6.13 15.05
CA SER A 132 -1.10 -7.44 15.54
C SER A 132 -1.37 -7.68 17.03
N ASN A 133 -1.74 -6.62 17.78
CA ASN A 133 -1.95 -6.64 19.23
C ASN A 133 -0.74 -7.13 20.05
N ARG A 134 0.46 -7.14 19.46
CA ARG A 134 1.72 -7.52 20.13
C ARG A 134 2.27 -6.43 21.05
N TYR A 135 1.83 -5.19 20.83
CA TYR A 135 2.34 -4.01 21.52
C TYR A 135 1.18 -3.10 21.89
N GLU A 136 1.24 -2.52 23.09
CA GLU A 136 0.26 -1.52 23.55
C GLU A 136 0.39 -0.20 22.77
N ASN A 137 1.63 0.19 22.46
CA ASN A 137 1.95 1.43 21.74
C ASN A 137 3.02 1.16 20.68
N PHE A 138 2.82 1.72 19.49
CA PHE A 138 3.78 1.67 18.37
C PHE A 138 3.62 2.90 17.48
N PHE A 139 4.68 3.23 16.73
CA PHE A 139 4.75 4.45 15.92
C PHE A 139 5.14 4.13 14.49
N LEU A 140 4.65 4.94 13.54
CA LEU A 140 5.01 4.86 12.13
C LEU A 140 5.65 6.15 11.66
N THR A 141 6.71 6.04 10.86
CA THR A 141 7.22 7.13 10.03
C THR A 141 7.29 6.69 8.59
N GLU A 142 6.60 7.42 7.74
CA GLU A 142 6.59 7.19 6.30
C GLU A 142 7.74 7.94 5.62
N ARG A 143 8.30 7.32 4.58
CA ARG A 143 9.28 7.90 3.67
C ARG A 143 8.95 7.49 2.26
N ALA A 144 9.01 8.42 1.33
CA ALA A 144 8.87 8.13 -0.09
C ALA A 144 9.92 8.92 -0.88
N PRO A 145 10.38 8.41 -2.03
CA PRO A 145 11.23 9.16 -2.93
C PRO A 145 10.47 10.30 -3.64
N ASP A 146 9.15 10.21 -3.69
CA ASP A 146 8.24 11.19 -4.28
C ASP A 146 7.50 11.98 -3.18
N LYS A 147 7.10 13.20 -3.53
CA LYS A 147 6.29 14.06 -2.65
C LYS A 147 4.82 13.95 -3.05
N VAL A 148 4.05 13.22 -2.26
CA VAL A 148 2.58 13.15 -2.36
C VAL A 148 2.02 13.92 -1.17
N TYR A 149 1.03 14.77 -1.42
CA TYR A 149 0.37 15.59 -0.40
C TYR A 149 -1.12 15.28 -0.39
N TRP A 150 -1.67 15.11 0.81
CA TRP A 150 -3.12 15.08 0.99
C TRP A 150 -3.68 16.47 0.70
N LEU A 151 -4.76 16.52 -0.06
CA LEU A 151 -5.54 17.73 -0.28
C LEU A 151 -6.60 17.80 0.82
N GLU A 152 -6.85 19.01 1.35
CA GLU A 152 -7.90 19.28 2.34
C GLU A 152 -9.29 19.33 1.71
#